data_AF-A0A7S2LP12-F1
#
_entry.id   AF-A0A7S2LP12-F1
#
_cell.length_a   1.000
_cell.length_b   1.000
_cell.length_c   1.000
_cell.angle_alpha   90.00
_cell.angle_beta   90.00
_cell.angle_gamma   90.00
#
_symmetry.space_group_name_H-M   'P 1'
#
loop_
_entity.id
_entity.type
_entity.pdbx_description
1 polymer ?
#
loop_
_entity_poly.entity_id
_entity_poly.type
_entity_poly.pdbx_seq_one_letter_code
_entity_poly.pdbx_strand_id
1 'polypeptide(L)'
;KVQVRGRHGRNGLGKSKDGAKGNDIVVRVPPGTLVRDLLSQKYAGELREHGERLIVAKGGRGGRGNAAFMTHTRTAPKFAERGEPGASRWISLELRLVADVGFL
;
A
#
# COMPACT_ATOMS: atom_id res chain seq x y z
N LYS A 1 11.17 -16.34 4.81
CA LYS A 1 10.00 -15.43 4.71
C LYS A 1 10.49 -14.07 4.24
N VAL A 2 10.02 -13.58 3.09
CA VAL A 2 10.41 -12.26 2.58
C VAL A 2 9.47 -11.22 3.19
N GLN A 3 10.03 -10.18 3.83
CA GLN A 3 9.25 -9.06 4.36
C GLN A 3 9.51 -7.83 3.50
N VAL A 4 8.44 -7.26 2.95
CA VAL A 4 8.49 -6.03 2.15
C VAL A 4 7.74 -4.93 2.92
N ARG A 5 8.38 -3.78 3.11
CA ARG A 5 7.81 -2.65 3.88
C ARG A 5 7.84 -1.38 3.06
N GLY A 6 6.68 -0.81 2.77
CA GLY A 6 6.57 0.47 2.07
C GLY A 6 7.27 1.63 2.81
N ARG A 7 7.62 2.69 2.08
CA ARG A 7 8.20 3.88 2.70
C ARG A 7 7.14 4.68 3.44
N HIS A 8 7.52 5.28 4.57
CA HIS A 8 6.62 6.14 5.32
C HIS A 8 6.47 7.49 4.60
N GLY A 9 5.29 8.10 4.73
CA GLY A 9 5.10 9.50 4.37
C GLY A 9 5.88 10.42 5.31
N ARG A 10 6.14 11.63 4.86
CA ARG A 10 6.69 12.69 5.72
C ARG A 10 5.58 13.39 6.49
N ASN A 11 5.93 13.92 7.64
CA ASN A 11 5.04 14.78 8.41
C ASN A 11 4.79 16.09 7.66
N GLY A 12 3.62 16.68 7.90
CA GLY A 12 3.37 18.07 7.54
C GLY A 12 4.33 19.01 8.27
N LEU A 13 4.55 20.17 7.68
CA LEU A 13 5.39 21.24 8.22
C LEU A 13 4.54 22.50 8.47
N GLY A 14 5.09 23.41 9.27
CA GLY A 14 4.48 24.73 9.46
C GLY A 14 4.34 25.49 8.13
N LYS A 15 3.54 26.57 8.17
CA LYS A 15 3.16 27.38 6.98
C LYS A 15 2.31 26.59 5.97
N SER A 16 1.38 25.77 6.46
CA SER A 16 0.44 24.99 5.64
C SER A 16 1.12 24.11 4.59
N LYS A 17 2.26 23.51 4.94
CA LYS A 17 3.02 22.64 4.05
C LYS A 17 2.69 21.19 4.32
N ASP A 18 2.09 20.53 3.34
CA ASP A 18 1.81 19.09 3.44
C ASP A 18 3.09 18.25 3.36
N GLY A 19 3.07 17.10 4.02
CA GLY A 19 4.14 16.13 3.96
C GLY A 19 4.13 15.32 2.66
N ALA A 20 5.31 14.98 2.14
CA ALA A 20 5.44 14.12 0.97
C ALA A 20 4.88 12.71 1.22
N LYS A 21 4.27 12.11 0.20
CA LYS A 21 3.85 10.70 0.23
C LYS A 21 5.08 9.79 0.23
N GLY A 22 4.97 8.65 0.90
CA GLY A 22 5.97 7.59 0.80
C GLY A 22 5.95 6.97 -0.60
N ASN A 23 7.11 6.61 -1.13
CA ASN A 23 7.18 5.93 -2.42
C ASN A 23 6.66 4.50 -2.30
N ASP A 24 5.96 4.05 -3.34
CA ASP A 24 5.52 2.67 -3.47
C ASP A 24 6.73 1.72 -3.62
N ILE A 25 6.55 0.49 -3.16
CA ILE A 25 7.49 -0.61 -3.42
C ILE A 25 6.84 -1.59 -4.36
N VAL A 26 7.52 -1.86 -5.47
CA VAL A 26 7.06 -2.78 -6.50
C VAL A 26 7.85 -4.07 -6.37
N VAL A 27 7.15 -5.17 -6.17
CA VAL A 27 7.70 -6.53 -6.23
C VAL A 27 7.41 -7.08 -7.61
N ARG A 28 8.46 -7.41 -8.37
CA ARG A 28 8.31 -8.01 -9.70
C ARG A 28 8.06 -9.50 -9.54
N VAL A 29 7.08 -10.01 -10.28
CA VAL A 29 6.72 -11.42 -10.31
C VAL A 29 6.53 -11.86 -11.78
N PRO A 30 6.66 -13.15 -12.09
CA PRO A 30 6.38 -13.65 -13.43
C PRO A 30 4.90 -13.48 -13.81
N PRO A 31 4.58 -13.36 -15.11
CA PRO A 31 3.21 -13.51 -15.61
C PRO A 31 2.62 -14.86 -15.22
N GLY A 32 1.31 -14.92 -14.95
CA GLY A 32 0.62 -16.09 -14.41
C GLY A 32 0.72 -16.24 -12.88
N THR A 33 1.15 -15.19 -12.17
CA THR A 33 1.25 -15.23 -10.69
C THR A 33 -0.11 -14.94 -10.06
N LEU A 34 -0.61 -15.90 -9.29
CA LEU A 34 -1.83 -15.81 -8.50
C LEU A 34 -1.52 -15.30 -7.08
N VAL A 35 -2.30 -14.34 -6.61
CA VAL A 35 -2.13 -13.68 -5.32
C VAL A 35 -3.30 -14.00 -4.39
N ARG A 36 -3.00 -14.54 -3.22
CA ARG A 36 -3.99 -14.83 -2.17
C ARG A 36 -3.55 -14.26 -0.83
N ASP A 37 -4.51 -13.85 -0.01
CA ASP A 37 -4.26 -13.54 1.38
C ASP A 37 -4.03 -14.84 2.15
N LEU A 38 -2.93 -14.92 2.90
CA LEU A 38 -2.50 -16.15 3.56
C LEU A 38 -3.43 -16.55 4.71
N LEU A 39 -4.01 -15.57 5.41
CA LEU A 39 -4.83 -15.82 6.60
C LEU A 39 -6.28 -16.13 6.22
N SER A 40 -6.85 -15.31 5.33
CA SER A 40 -8.25 -15.47 4.91
C SER A 40 -8.44 -16.41 3.72
N GLN A 41 -7.35 -16.85 3.07
CA GLN A 41 -7.37 -17.58 1.80
C GLN A 41 -8.16 -16.86 0.69
N LYS A 42 -8.44 -15.57 0.87
CA LYS A 42 -9.21 -14.77 -0.07
C LYS A 42 -8.37 -14.49 -1.31
N TYR A 43 -8.95 -14.77 -2.47
CA TYR A 43 -8.36 -14.42 -3.76
C TYR A 43 -8.27 -12.90 -3.92
N ALA A 44 -7.05 -12.40 -4.12
CA ALA A 44 -6.79 -10.98 -4.32
C ALA A 44 -6.70 -10.61 -5.80
N GLY A 45 -6.23 -11.54 -6.65
CA GLY A 45 -6.08 -11.34 -8.09
C GLY A 45 -5.02 -12.25 -8.70
N GLU A 46 -4.82 -12.14 -10.00
CA GLU A 46 -3.81 -12.86 -10.79
C GLU A 46 -3.20 -11.86 -11.75
N LEU A 47 -1.86 -11.86 -11.86
CA LEU A 47 -1.12 -11.01 -12.78
C LEU A 47 -0.80 -11.83 -14.03
N ARG A 48 -1.49 -11.56 -15.14
CA ARG A 48 -1.44 -12.39 -16.35
C ARG A 48 -0.50 -11.83 -17.41
N GLU A 49 -0.42 -10.52 -17.49
CA GLU A 49 0.33 -9.83 -18.55
C GLU A 49 1.50 -9.02 -18.00
N HIS A 50 2.48 -8.75 -18.86
CA HIS A 50 3.60 -7.89 -18.49
C HIS A 50 3.10 -6.46 -18.25
N GLY A 51 3.55 -5.85 -17.15
CA GLY A 51 3.20 -4.48 -16.79
C GLY A 51 1.91 -4.35 -15.97
N GLU A 52 1.14 -5.44 -15.83
CA GLU A 52 0.00 -5.48 -14.91
C GLU A 52 0.46 -5.25 -13.46
N ARG A 53 -0.36 -4.54 -12.68
CA ARG A 53 -0.05 -4.19 -11.29
C ARG A 53 -1.24 -4.44 -10.40
N LEU A 54 -1.00 -5.11 -9.28
CA LEU A 54 -1.98 -5.36 -8.23
C LEU A 54 -1.51 -4.75 -6.91
N ILE A 55 -2.37 -3.92 -6.30
CA ILE A 55 -2.08 -3.34 -4.98
C ILE A 55 -2.44 -4.37 -3.92
N VAL A 56 -1.41 -5.04 -3.39
CA VAL A 56 -1.57 -6.06 -2.35
C VAL A 56 -1.58 -5.48 -0.93
N ALA A 57 -1.05 -4.28 -0.72
CA ALA A 57 -1.07 -3.59 0.57
C ALA A 57 -1.12 -2.07 0.33
N LYS A 58 -2.23 -1.44 0.72
CA LYS A 58 -2.42 0.01 0.56
C LYS A 58 -1.70 0.77 1.68
N GLY A 59 -0.98 1.84 1.32
CA GLY A 59 -0.44 2.78 2.29
C GLY A 59 -1.55 3.48 3.08
N GLY A 60 -1.25 3.85 4.32
CA GLY A 60 -2.18 4.57 5.17
C GLY A 60 -2.37 6.01 4.70
N ARG A 61 -3.49 6.62 5.09
CA ARG A 61 -3.76 8.02 4.79
C ARG A 61 -2.85 8.94 5.59
N GLY A 62 -2.38 10.02 4.97
CA GLY A 62 -1.70 11.11 5.68
C GLY A 62 -2.63 11.77 6.71
N GLY A 63 -2.07 12.13 7.86
CA GLY A 63 -2.79 12.84 8.90
C GLY A 63 -3.17 14.26 8.48
N ARG A 64 -4.24 14.80 9.07
CA ARG A 64 -4.68 16.18 8.81
C ARG A 64 -4.02 17.16 9.78
N GLY A 65 -3.46 18.24 9.24
CA GLY A 65 -2.93 19.35 10.04
C GLY A 65 -4.04 20.15 10.74
N ASN A 66 -3.65 21.03 11.67
CA ASN A 66 -4.58 21.87 12.43
C ASN A 66 -5.46 22.78 11.56
N ALA A 67 -4.97 23.21 10.40
CA ALA A 67 -5.71 24.03 9.44
C ALA A 67 -7.00 23.35 8.97
N ALA A 68 -7.01 22.01 8.85
CA ALA A 68 -8.20 21.26 8.47
C ALA A 68 -9.30 21.24 9.56
N PHE A 69 -8.97 21.67 10.79
CA PHE A 69 -9.87 21.69 11.94
C PHE A 69 -10.26 23.11 12.38
N MET A 70 -9.94 24.13 11.57
CA MET A 70 -10.34 25.51 11.81
C MET A 70 -11.84 25.66 11.55
N THR A 71 -12.54 26.28 12.49
CA THR A 71 -13.97 26.63 12.38
C THR A 71 -14.18 28.08 12.81
N HIS A 72 -15.34 28.68 12.52
CA HIS A 72 -15.65 30.05 12.94
C HIS A 72 -15.49 30.27 14.46
N THR A 73 -15.81 29.26 15.26
CA THR A 73 -15.68 29.29 16.72
C THR A 73 -14.28 28.90 17.21
N ARG A 74 -13.44 28.30 16.36
CA ARG A 74 -12.11 27.82 16.74
C ARG A 74 -11.09 28.12 15.64
N THR A 75 -10.60 29.35 15.66
CA THR A 75 -9.67 29.91 14.68
C THR A 75 -8.23 29.43 14.87
N ALA A 76 -7.83 28.92 16.04
CA ALA A 76 -6.48 28.39 16.28
C ALA A 76 -6.50 27.00 16.96
N PRO A 77 -6.83 25.92 16.23
CA PRO A 77 -6.78 24.56 16.77
C PRO A 77 -5.35 24.17 17.18
N LYS A 78 -5.20 23.60 18.37
CA LYS A 78 -3.91 23.09 18.92
C LYS A 78 -3.73 21.58 18.74
N PHE A 79 -4.50 20.95 17.87
CA PHE A 79 -4.39 19.52 17.59
C PHE A 79 -4.33 19.23 16.10
N ALA A 80 -3.87 18.02 15.79
CA ALA A 80 -3.78 17.46 14.46
C ALA A 80 -4.12 15.97 14.51
N GLU A 81 -4.53 15.42 13.38
CA GLU A 81 -4.80 13.99 13.21
C GLU A 81 -3.52 13.29 12.78
N ARG A 82 -3.20 12.15 13.39
CA ARG A 82 -2.05 11.32 13.00
C ARG A 82 -2.35 10.61 11.69
N GLY A 83 -1.31 10.27 10.93
CA GLY A 83 -1.47 9.41 9.76
C GLY A 83 -1.99 8.04 10.15
N GLU A 84 -2.83 7.46 9.30
CA GLU A 84 -3.31 6.09 9.48
C GLU A 84 -2.19 5.10 9.21
N PRO A 85 -2.15 3.96 9.91
CA PRO A 85 -1.23 2.88 9.57
C PRO A 85 -1.57 2.31 8.18
N GLY A 86 -0.54 1.92 7.44
CA GLY A 86 -0.72 1.16 6.20
C GLY A 86 -1.24 -0.25 6.46
N ALA A 87 -1.88 -0.84 5.45
CA ALA A 87 -2.33 -2.22 5.54
C ALA A 87 -1.11 -3.16 5.66
N SER A 88 -1.15 -4.06 6.64
CA SER A 88 -0.20 -5.15 6.80
C SER A 88 -0.92 -6.47 6.62
N ARG A 89 -0.45 -7.31 5.71
CA ARG A 89 -1.03 -8.64 5.46
C ARG A 89 0.04 -9.61 4.98
N TRP A 90 -0.18 -10.88 5.25
CA TRP A 90 0.61 -11.96 4.69
C TRP A 90 -0.06 -12.42 3.41
N ILE A 91 0.70 -12.53 2.32
CA ILE A 91 0.20 -13.02 1.03
C ILE A 91 0.97 -14.25 0.59
N SER A 92 0.28 -15.16 -0.08
CA SER A 92 0.90 -16.21 -0.88
C SER A 92 0.91 -15.79 -2.35
N LEU A 93 2.01 -16.12 -3.03
CA LEU A 93 2.20 -15.94 -4.45
C LEU A 93 2.42 -17.33 -5.04
N GLU A 94 1.57 -17.72 -5.99
CA GLU A 94 1.60 -19.03 -6.62
C GLU A 94 1.65 -18.84 -8.13
N LEU A 95 2.64 -19.41 -8.79
CA LEU A 95 2.75 -19.33 -10.25
C LEU A 95 1.87 -20.43 -10.86
N ARG A 96 0.85 -20.07 -11.64
CA ARG A 96 0.17 -21.04 -12.50
C ARG A 96 1.08 -21.36 -13.67
N LEU A 97 1.79 -22.46 -13.55
CA LEU A 97 2.50 -23.07 -14.67
C LEU A 97 1.44 -23.66 -15.61
N VAL A 98 1.31 -23.07 -16.80
CA VAL A 98 0.94 -23.86 -17.98
C VAL A 98 2.28 -24.35 -18.50
N ALA A 99 2.51 -25.66 -18.46
CA ALA A 99 3.78 -26.21 -18.91
C ALA A 99 3.97 -25.87 -20.40
N ASP A 100 4.87 -24.94 -20.70
CA ASP A 100 5.25 -24.65 -22.10
C ASP A 100 6.12 -25.79 -22.68
N VAL A 101 6.74 -26.61 -21.82
CA VAL A 101 7.53 -27.78 -22.25
C VAL A 101 7.34 -28.92 -21.24
N GLY A 102 6.59 -29.95 -21.64
CA GLY A 102 6.68 -31.27 -21.02
C GLY A 102 7.84 -32.01 -21.65
N PHE A 103 8.93 -32.23 -20.90
CA PHE A 103 9.94 -33.19 -21.31
C PHE A 103 9.37 -34.59 -21.04
N LEU A 104 9.25 -35.39 -22.11
CA LEU A 104 9.00 -36.83 -22.09
C LEU A 104 10.34 -37.57 -21.90
#